data_AF-A0A9P4NW87-F1
#
_entry.id   AF-A0A9P4NW87-F1
#
_cell.length_a   1.000
_cell.length_b   1.000
_cell.length_c   1.000
_cell.angle_alpha   90.00
_cell.angle_beta   90.00
_cell.angle_gamma   90.00
#
_symmetry.space_group_name_H-M   'P 1'
#
loop_
_entity.id
_entity.type
_entity.pdbx_description
1 polymer ?
#
loop_
_entity_poly.entity_id
_entity_poly.type
_entity_poly.pdbx_seq_one_letter_code
_entity_poly.pdbx_strand_id
1 'polypeptide(L)'
;MQTRSKRALAEVDGNARPEPRINAKHHKKNNASRTEKETSTTKKSLSPLIDKKGKSTVLPSPQKSSSVEMSEKKENIEYGNKDNSKLRRFLTERGLSSADSREELISRLENSSIDYDSLLSSQISEMLRDRHLSCGQGSKAHKIKRLRLNDKVFRDSELEIRAGQPVNAVAVLDFERAQNRLDNQDQSDFTSKGPICAYDWTNSHWKDRSERELRQISQNRGMPGVGPKAAMLKFLDTGSVDYEDMYTFSLQRICDERSIPIRSGATKGKLVELLKEADVAAEKEE
;
A
#
# COMPACT_ATOMS: atom_id res chain seq x y z
N MET A 1 9.55 19.07 84.53
CA MET A 1 8.36 19.75 83.96
C MET A 1 8.78 20.53 82.72
N GLN A 2 7.87 20.70 81.75
CA GLN A 2 8.03 21.32 80.40
C GLN A 2 8.28 20.28 79.29
N THR A 3 7.22 19.58 78.82
CA THR A 3 6.23 19.91 77.77
C THR A 3 6.75 19.76 76.34
N ARG A 4 6.32 18.64 75.76
CA ARG A 4 6.52 18.09 74.42
C ARG A 4 5.70 18.91 73.40
N SER A 5 6.36 19.56 72.44
CA SER A 5 5.69 20.29 71.37
C SER A 5 5.37 19.35 70.19
N LYS A 6 4.09 19.24 69.86
CA LYS A 6 3.54 18.48 68.73
C LYS A 6 3.70 19.29 67.45
N ARG A 7 4.27 18.71 66.40
CA ARG A 7 4.27 19.28 65.04
C ARG A 7 3.30 18.49 64.16
N ALA A 8 2.44 19.22 63.47
CA ALA A 8 1.33 18.72 62.67
C ALA A 8 1.80 18.16 61.32
N LEU A 9 1.11 17.08 60.91
CA LEU A 9 1.07 16.54 59.55
C LEU A 9 0.32 17.53 58.65
N ALA A 10 0.91 17.86 57.50
CA ALA A 10 0.21 18.49 56.39
C ALA A 10 0.20 17.47 55.23
N GLU A 11 -0.95 16.82 55.05
CA GLU A 11 -1.32 16.13 53.83
C GLU A 11 -1.78 17.20 52.83
N VAL A 12 -1.15 17.22 51.64
CA VAL A 12 -1.64 17.97 50.48
C VAL A 12 -1.84 16.96 49.37
N ASP A 13 -3.05 16.38 49.33
CA ASP A 13 -3.57 15.66 48.19
C ASP A 13 -4.17 16.66 47.20
N GLY A 14 -3.63 16.68 45.98
CA GLY A 14 -4.10 17.57 44.93
C GLY A 14 -3.64 17.09 43.56
N ASN A 15 -4.26 16.02 43.04
CA ASN A 15 -4.24 15.79 41.60
C ASN A 15 -5.44 14.94 41.12
N ALA A 16 -6.59 15.60 40.99
CA ALA A 16 -7.74 15.04 40.29
C ALA A 16 -7.48 15.10 38.77
N ARG A 17 -7.24 13.93 38.17
CA ARG A 17 -7.08 13.73 36.73
C ARG A 17 -8.46 13.60 36.07
N PRO A 18 -8.76 14.32 34.97
CA PRO A 18 -10.05 14.17 34.29
C PRO A 18 -10.10 12.89 33.44
N GLU A 19 -11.13 12.08 33.71
CA GLU A 19 -11.54 10.91 32.93
C GLU A 19 -11.98 11.30 31.49
N PRO A 20 -11.55 10.58 30.44
CA PRO A 20 -12.08 10.77 29.10
C PRO A 20 -13.47 10.14 28.94
N ARG A 21 -14.45 11.00 28.64
CA ARG A 21 -15.82 10.63 28.23
C ARG A 21 -15.80 9.71 27.01
N ILE A 22 -16.26 8.48 27.21
CA ILE A 22 -16.55 7.50 26.17
C ILE A 22 -17.93 7.83 25.59
N ASN A 23 -17.99 8.43 24.39
CA ASN A 23 -19.25 8.59 23.67
C ASN A 23 -19.56 7.29 22.92
N ALA A 24 -20.41 6.46 23.54
CA ALA A 24 -21.10 5.36 22.90
C ALA A 24 -22.12 5.92 21.88
N LYS A 25 -21.88 5.67 20.58
CA LYS A 25 -22.92 5.83 19.55
C LYS A 25 -23.49 4.47 19.18
N HIS A 26 -24.80 4.40 19.36
CA HIS A 26 -25.70 3.28 19.18
C HIS A 26 -25.54 2.56 17.83
N HIS A 27 -25.41 1.23 17.92
CA HIS A 27 -25.80 0.29 16.87
C HIS A 27 -27.29 0.43 16.57
N LYS A 28 -27.63 0.89 15.36
CA LYS A 28 -28.96 0.71 14.79
C LYS A 28 -29.01 -0.64 14.09
N LYS A 29 -29.75 -1.57 14.71
CA LYS A 29 -30.19 -2.85 14.18
C LYS A 29 -31.01 -2.59 12.90
N ASN A 30 -30.64 -3.23 11.80
CA ASN A 30 -31.56 -3.52 10.70
C ASN A 30 -31.54 -5.03 10.49
N ASN A 31 -32.62 -5.66 10.91
CA ASN A 31 -32.90 -7.09 10.79
C ASN A 31 -34.15 -7.18 9.92
N ALA A 32 -34.03 -7.59 8.66
CA ALA A 32 -35.16 -7.94 7.79
C ALA A 32 -34.68 -8.64 6.51
N SER A 33 -34.79 -9.97 6.48
CA SER A 33 -35.34 -10.79 5.37
C SER A 33 -34.99 -12.25 5.67
N ARG A 34 -35.92 -13.11 6.09
CA ARG A 34 -37.13 -13.64 5.42
C ARG A 34 -36.80 -14.86 4.54
N THR A 35 -37.33 -15.99 5.02
CA THR A 35 -37.81 -17.22 4.35
C THR A 35 -36.81 -18.17 3.71
N GLU A 36 -36.63 -19.28 4.41
CA GLU A 36 -36.53 -20.63 3.86
C GLU A 36 -37.62 -20.90 2.81
N LYS A 37 -37.22 -21.50 1.69
CA LYS A 37 -38.05 -22.45 0.95
C LYS A 37 -37.15 -23.39 0.16
N GLU A 38 -37.38 -24.67 0.41
CA GLU A 38 -36.89 -25.83 -0.31
C GLU A 38 -37.15 -25.73 -1.82
N THR A 39 -36.31 -26.37 -2.64
CA THR A 39 -36.72 -27.49 -3.51
C THR A 39 -35.55 -27.98 -4.38
N SER A 40 -35.56 -29.29 -4.56
CA SER A 40 -34.72 -30.16 -5.37
C SER A 40 -34.83 -29.90 -6.88
N THR A 41 -33.77 -30.22 -7.65
CA THR A 41 -33.81 -31.10 -8.87
C THR A 41 -32.49 -31.12 -9.66
N THR A 42 -31.88 -32.30 -9.70
CA THR A 42 -31.42 -33.08 -10.88
C THR A 42 -30.70 -32.39 -12.07
N LYS A 43 -29.46 -32.86 -12.36
CA LYS A 43 -28.82 -33.17 -13.68
C LYS A 43 -27.33 -33.51 -13.39
N LYS A 44 -26.79 -34.72 -13.53
CA LYS A 44 -26.65 -35.68 -14.65
C LYS A 44 -25.74 -35.18 -15.80
N SER A 45 -24.44 -35.48 -15.72
CA SER A 45 -23.53 -35.91 -16.82
C SER A 45 -22.16 -36.26 -16.20
N LEU A 46 -21.76 -37.54 -16.06
CA LEU A 46 -21.09 -38.39 -17.06
C LEU A 46 -19.92 -37.70 -17.82
N SER A 47 -18.73 -38.19 -17.47
CA SER A 47 -17.32 -38.00 -17.87
C SER A 47 -17.04 -38.20 -19.39
N PRO A 48 -15.79 -38.25 -19.94
CA PRO A 48 -14.46 -38.23 -19.29
C PRO A 48 -13.33 -37.43 -20.01
N LEU A 49 -12.18 -37.48 -19.35
CA LEU A 49 -10.87 -36.90 -19.61
C LEU A 49 -9.96 -37.92 -20.36
N ILE A 50 -9.12 -37.38 -21.26
CA ILE A 50 -7.83 -37.87 -21.82
C ILE A 50 -7.81 -39.14 -22.70
N ASP A 51 -7.30 -38.97 -23.93
CA ASP A 51 -6.40 -39.95 -24.55
C ASP A 51 -5.28 -39.27 -25.37
N LYS A 52 -4.10 -39.92 -25.37
CA LYS A 52 -2.84 -39.48 -25.98
C LYS A 52 -2.59 -40.22 -27.31
N LYS A 53 -2.13 -39.51 -28.36
CA LYS A 53 -0.95 -39.80 -29.22
C LYS A 53 -1.04 -39.07 -30.57
N GLY A 54 0.10 -38.55 -31.02
CA GLY A 54 0.22 -37.66 -32.18
C GLY A 54 0.53 -38.32 -33.51
N LYS A 55 0.73 -37.51 -34.55
CA LYS A 55 1.71 -37.73 -35.63
C LYS A 55 1.84 -36.47 -36.49
N SER A 56 3.09 -36.20 -36.86
CA SER A 56 3.59 -35.17 -37.77
C SER A 56 3.10 -35.39 -39.21
N THR A 57 2.71 -34.33 -39.92
CA THR A 57 2.88 -34.18 -41.38
C THR A 57 2.92 -32.69 -41.74
N VAL A 58 3.78 -32.36 -42.70
CA VAL A 58 4.41 -31.07 -42.98
C VAL A 58 3.97 -30.58 -44.39
N LEU A 59 3.86 -29.24 -44.54
CA LEU A 59 3.74 -28.36 -45.75
C LEU A 59 2.34 -28.06 -46.34
N PRO A 60 2.14 -26.91 -47.05
CA PRO A 60 2.73 -25.56 -46.90
C PRO A 60 1.71 -24.37 -46.99
N SER A 61 2.13 -23.20 -46.48
CA SER A 61 1.77 -21.78 -46.79
C SER A 61 0.32 -21.38 -47.15
N PRO A 62 -0.21 -20.28 -46.56
CA PRO A 62 0.30 -18.95 -46.89
C PRO A 62 0.56 -18.06 -45.67
N GLN A 63 1.68 -17.31 -45.75
CA GLN A 63 2.08 -16.30 -44.79
C GLN A 63 1.01 -15.21 -44.67
N LYS A 64 0.26 -15.25 -43.58
CA LYS A 64 -0.51 -14.12 -43.09
C LYS A 64 0.33 -13.47 -42.00
N SER A 65 1.22 -12.57 -42.42
CA SER A 65 1.90 -11.63 -41.54
C SER A 65 0.85 -10.74 -40.89
N SER A 66 0.25 -11.19 -39.78
CA SER A 66 -0.33 -10.28 -38.82
C SER A 66 0.83 -9.70 -38.01
N SER A 67 1.60 -8.83 -38.68
CA SER A 67 2.18 -7.69 -38.01
C SER A 67 1.01 -6.98 -37.35
N VAL A 68 0.79 -7.31 -36.07
CA VAL A 68 0.03 -6.47 -35.17
C VAL A 68 0.86 -5.20 -35.11
N GLU A 69 0.52 -4.27 -36.00
CA GLU A 69 0.83 -2.88 -35.85
C GLU A 69 0.35 -2.51 -34.45
N MET A 70 1.29 -2.51 -33.51
CA MET A 70 1.30 -1.58 -32.40
C MET A 70 1.46 -0.19 -33.05
N SER A 71 0.43 0.26 -33.77
CA SER A 71 0.32 1.66 -34.11
C SER A 71 0.11 2.33 -32.77
N GLU A 72 1.21 2.88 -32.28
CA GLU A 72 1.28 3.78 -31.16
C GLU A 72 0.13 4.76 -31.33
N LYS A 73 -0.94 4.55 -30.55
CA LYS A 73 -1.98 5.55 -30.42
C LYS A 73 -1.30 6.75 -29.81
N LYS A 74 -0.80 7.67 -30.65
CA LYS A 74 -0.52 9.05 -30.27
C LYS A 74 -1.79 9.53 -29.60
N GLU A 75 -1.80 9.53 -28.27
CA GLU A 75 -2.98 9.94 -27.52
C GLU A 75 -3.25 11.39 -27.89
N ASN A 76 -4.41 11.63 -28.50
CA ASN A 76 -4.79 12.94 -28.98
C ASN A 76 -5.18 13.80 -27.76
N ILE A 77 -4.24 14.59 -27.24
CA ILE A 77 -4.51 15.53 -26.15
C ILE A 77 -5.21 16.73 -26.76
N GLU A 78 -6.42 17.01 -26.30
CA GLU A 78 -7.17 18.21 -26.71
C GLU A 78 -6.61 19.44 -26.00
N TYR A 79 -5.67 20.13 -26.66
CA TYR A 79 -4.95 21.28 -26.09
C TYR A 79 -5.83 22.53 -25.98
N GLY A 80 -6.88 22.65 -26.79
CA GLY A 80 -7.82 23.79 -26.75
C GLY A 80 -8.54 23.98 -25.41
N ASN A 81 -8.64 22.92 -24.61
CA ASN A 81 -9.34 22.92 -23.32
C ASN A 81 -8.37 23.01 -22.11
N LYS A 82 -7.13 23.47 -22.36
CA LYS A 82 -6.08 23.61 -21.33
C LYS A 82 -5.78 25.08 -21.10
N ASP A 83 -5.45 25.44 -19.87
CA ASP A 83 -5.01 26.79 -19.50
C ASP A 83 -3.60 27.09 -20.03
N ASN A 84 -3.28 28.37 -20.19
CA ASN A 84 -1.98 28.81 -20.73
C ASN A 84 -0.80 28.30 -19.89
N SER A 85 -0.96 28.16 -18.58
CA SER A 85 0.09 27.61 -17.71
C SER A 85 0.40 26.15 -18.03
N LYS A 86 -0.62 25.33 -18.31
CA LYS A 86 -0.44 23.92 -18.69
C LYS A 86 0.12 23.76 -20.10
N LEU A 87 -0.32 24.60 -21.04
CA LEU A 87 0.26 24.64 -22.40
C LEU A 87 1.75 24.99 -22.36
N ARG A 88 2.12 26.02 -21.59
CA ARG A 88 3.53 26.42 -21.42
C ARG A 88 4.35 25.29 -20.79
N ARG A 89 3.81 24.58 -19.80
CA ARG A 89 4.51 23.43 -19.21
C ARG A 89 4.76 22.32 -20.24
N PHE A 90 3.76 21.94 -21.04
CA PHE A 90 3.96 20.93 -22.09
C PHE A 90 5.04 21.31 -23.09
N LEU A 91 5.16 22.60 -23.42
CA LEU A 91 6.22 23.09 -24.29
C LEU A 91 7.59 23.00 -23.61
N THR A 92 7.71 23.44 -22.35
CA THR A 92 8.96 23.34 -21.58
C THR A 92 9.45 21.90 -21.47
N GLU A 93 8.55 20.95 -21.19
CA GLU A 93 8.88 19.52 -21.10
C GLU A 93 9.38 18.93 -22.43
N ARG A 94 9.00 19.53 -23.56
CA ARG A 94 9.46 19.17 -24.90
C ARG A 94 10.67 19.99 -25.36
N GLY A 95 11.19 20.89 -24.52
CA GLY A 95 12.26 21.81 -24.88
C GLY A 95 11.86 22.85 -25.94
N LEU A 96 10.57 23.16 -26.05
CA LEU A 96 10.02 24.12 -27.01
C LEU A 96 9.83 25.51 -26.38
N SER A 97 9.92 26.56 -27.21
CA SER A 97 9.65 27.94 -26.78
C SER A 97 8.22 28.09 -26.26
N SER A 98 8.06 28.83 -25.17
CA SER A 98 6.78 29.05 -24.47
C SER A 98 6.32 30.52 -24.48
N ALA A 99 6.99 31.41 -25.23
CA ALA A 99 6.84 32.86 -25.08
C ALA A 99 5.57 33.48 -25.73
N ASP A 100 4.77 32.71 -26.46
CA ASP A 100 3.85 33.27 -27.45
C ASP A 100 2.36 33.24 -27.06
N SER A 101 1.50 33.62 -28.01
CA SER A 101 0.03 33.65 -27.91
C SER A 101 -0.56 32.25 -27.73
N ARG A 102 -1.75 32.16 -27.13
CA ARG A 102 -2.41 30.88 -26.81
C ARG A 102 -2.53 29.97 -28.03
N GLU A 103 -2.95 30.53 -29.16
CA GLU A 103 -3.18 29.85 -30.42
C GLU A 103 -1.87 29.24 -30.94
N GLU A 104 -0.77 30.00 -30.87
CA GLU A 104 0.54 29.50 -31.27
C GLU A 104 1.10 28.42 -30.34
N LEU A 105 0.80 28.48 -29.04
CA LEU A 105 1.15 27.41 -28.09
C LEU A 105 0.41 26.12 -28.47
N ILE A 106 -0.88 26.21 -28.79
CA ILE A 106 -1.72 25.07 -29.21
C ILE A 106 -1.19 24.48 -30.52
N SER A 107 -0.99 25.29 -31.57
CA SER A 107 -0.51 24.80 -32.87
C SER A 107 0.85 24.11 -32.76
N ARG A 108 1.77 24.61 -31.92
CA ARG A 108 3.04 23.92 -31.66
C ARG A 108 2.87 22.57 -30.95
N LEU A 109 1.94 22.49 -30.01
CA LEU A 109 1.65 21.26 -29.28
C LEU A 109 0.89 20.24 -30.13
N GLU A 110 0.14 20.66 -31.12
CA GLU A 110 -0.49 19.78 -32.12
C GLU A 110 0.54 19.23 -33.10
N ASN A 111 1.55 20.03 -33.46
CA ASN A 111 2.64 19.61 -34.36
C ASN A 111 3.73 18.78 -33.67
N SER A 112 3.78 18.76 -32.33
CA SER A 112 4.71 17.95 -31.56
C SER A 112 3.95 16.91 -30.74
N SER A 113 4.36 15.65 -30.77
CA SER A 113 3.79 14.62 -29.90
C SER A 113 4.85 14.18 -28.90
N ILE A 114 4.46 13.96 -27.65
CA ILE A 114 5.36 13.41 -26.63
C ILE A 114 5.11 11.91 -26.51
N ASP A 115 6.13 11.13 -26.81
CA ASP A 115 6.10 9.70 -26.52
C ASP A 115 6.72 9.42 -25.16
N TYR A 116 5.86 9.20 -24.17
CA TYR A 116 6.28 8.85 -22.81
C TYR A 116 7.04 7.52 -22.74
N ASP A 117 6.82 6.60 -23.67
CA ASP A 117 7.46 5.28 -23.63
C ASP A 117 8.95 5.37 -24.04
N SER A 118 9.32 6.33 -24.90
CA SER A 118 10.71 6.65 -25.25
C SER A 118 11.54 7.33 -24.14
N LEU A 119 10.89 8.01 -23.18
CA LEU A 119 11.60 8.77 -22.13
C LEU A 119 12.24 7.85 -21.09
N LEU A 120 13.33 8.29 -20.47
CA LEU A 120 13.94 7.58 -19.35
C LEU A 120 13.07 7.68 -18.09
N SER A 121 13.15 6.69 -17.19
CA SER A 121 12.39 6.74 -15.93
C SER A 121 12.75 7.95 -15.07
N SER A 122 13.98 8.47 -15.17
CA SER A 122 14.43 9.69 -14.48
C SER A 122 13.73 10.94 -15.03
N GLN A 123 13.64 11.07 -16.35
CA GLN A 123 12.95 12.17 -17.03
C GLN A 123 11.45 12.16 -16.69
N ILE A 124 10.83 10.98 -16.70
CA ILE A 124 9.41 10.84 -16.31
C ILE A 124 9.21 11.26 -14.84
N SER A 125 10.15 10.91 -13.95
CA SER A 125 10.11 11.35 -12.55
C SER A 125 10.32 12.87 -12.41
N GLU A 126 11.12 13.49 -13.27
CA GLU A 126 11.28 14.94 -13.33
C GLU A 126 9.98 15.62 -13.77
N MET A 127 9.34 15.15 -14.83
CA MET A 127 8.04 15.67 -15.27
C MET A 127 6.95 15.54 -14.19
N LEU A 128 6.95 14.44 -13.42
CA LEU A 128 6.03 14.29 -12.29
C LEU A 128 6.31 15.33 -11.19
N ARG A 129 7.58 15.61 -10.88
CA ARG A 129 7.97 16.65 -9.89
C ARG A 129 7.55 18.02 -10.36
N ASP A 130 7.87 18.34 -11.61
CA ASP A 130 7.50 19.60 -12.22
C ASP A 130 6.00 19.79 -12.11
N ARG A 131 5.21 18.72 -12.31
CA ARG A 131 3.75 18.70 -12.22
C ARG A 131 3.15 18.64 -10.82
N HIS A 132 3.95 18.66 -9.76
CA HIS A 132 3.53 18.46 -8.37
C HIS A 132 2.73 17.15 -8.18
N LEU A 133 3.06 16.12 -8.95
CA LEU A 133 2.50 14.79 -8.83
C LEU A 133 3.42 13.93 -7.94
N SER A 134 2.83 12.99 -7.20
CA SER A 134 3.62 12.04 -6.42
C SER A 134 4.57 11.27 -7.34
N CYS A 135 5.86 11.42 -7.08
CA CYS A 135 6.95 10.82 -7.84
C CYS A 135 7.27 9.40 -7.40
N GLY A 136 6.32 8.73 -6.71
CA GLY A 136 6.48 7.46 -6.00
C GLY A 136 7.40 6.44 -6.67
N GLN A 137 7.97 5.53 -5.88
CA GLN A 137 8.92 4.51 -6.36
C GLN A 137 8.30 3.44 -7.28
N GLY A 138 7.07 3.65 -7.76
CA GLY A 138 6.40 2.80 -8.73
C GLY A 138 7.16 2.66 -10.04
N SER A 139 6.84 1.60 -10.79
CA SER A 139 7.48 1.29 -12.07
C SER A 139 7.32 2.42 -13.09
N LYS A 140 8.23 2.49 -14.08
CA LYS A 140 8.16 3.45 -15.20
C LYS A 140 6.76 3.54 -15.80
N ALA A 141 6.13 2.38 -16.05
CA ALA A 141 4.78 2.30 -16.60
C ALA A 141 3.71 2.98 -15.71
N HIS A 142 3.80 2.85 -14.38
CA HIS A 142 2.88 3.54 -13.46
C HIS A 142 3.05 5.07 -13.54
N LYS A 143 4.30 5.53 -13.58
CA LYS A 143 4.62 6.94 -13.71
C LYS A 143 4.06 7.53 -15.02
N ILE A 144 4.19 6.79 -16.14
CA ILE A 144 3.60 7.16 -17.43
C ILE A 144 2.08 7.24 -17.34
N LYS A 145 1.43 6.22 -16.77
CA LYS A 145 -0.04 6.23 -16.58
C LYS A 145 -0.49 7.45 -15.79
N ARG A 146 0.25 7.85 -14.75
CA ARG A 146 -0.05 9.03 -13.93
C ARG A 146 0.08 10.34 -14.73
N LEU A 147 1.12 10.49 -15.56
CA LEU A 147 1.25 11.63 -16.48
C LEU A 147 0.09 11.69 -17.49
N ARG A 148 -0.23 10.57 -18.13
CA ARG A 148 -1.35 10.48 -19.09
C ARG A 148 -2.69 10.84 -18.45
N LEU A 149 -2.94 10.40 -17.21
CA LEU A 149 -4.12 10.79 -16.45
C LEU A 149 -4.16 12.29 -16.22
N ASN A 150 -3.04 12.89 -15.79
CA ASN A 150 -2.96 14.33 -15.58
C ASN A 150 -3.18 15.13 -16.86
N ASP A 151 -2.71 14.65 -18.01
CA ASP A 151 -2.90 15.31 -19.31
C ASP A 151 -4.35 15.35 -19.73
N LYS A 152 -5.12 14.30 -19.40
CA LYS A 152 -6.55 14.21 -19.71
C LYS A 152 -7.41 15.19 -18.90
N VAL A 153 -6.90 15.72 -17.78
CA VAL A 153 -7.64 16.71 -16.97
C VAL A 153 -7.83 18.01 -17.74
N PHE A 154 -9.10 18.38 -17.94
CA PHE A 154 -9.53 19.70 -18.38
C PHE A 154 -9.22 20.71 -17.29
N ARG A 155 -8.49 21.78 -17.62
CA ARG A 155 -8.09 22.82 -16.66
C ARG A 155 -8.53 24.21 -17.05
N ASP A 156 -9.19 24.36 -18.19
CA ASP A 156 -9.74 25.64 -18.58
C ASP A 156 -11.05 25.91 -17.85
N SER A 157 -10.94 26.07 -16.53
CA SER A 157 -12.03 26.52 -15.67
C SER A 157 -12.43 27.96 -15.99
N GLU A 158 -11.54 28.74 -16.60
CA GLU A 158 -11.79 30.15 -16.89
C GLU A 158 -12.80 30.33 -18.02
N LEU A 159 -12.78 29.46 -19.04
CA LEU A 159 -13.83 29.41 -20.07
C LEU A 159 -15.13 28.77 -19.57
N GLU A 160 -15.09 27.69 -18.77
CA GLU A 160 -16.32 27.06 -18.22
C GLU A 160 -17.07 28.00 -17.26
N ILE A 161 -16.35 28.70 -16.38
CA ILE A 161 -16.93 29.68 -15.45
C ILE A 161 -17.51 30.88 -16.23
N ARG A 162 -16.84 31.34 -17.30
CA ARG A 162 -17.29 32.48 -18.10
C ARG A 162 -18.41 32.12 -19.07
N ALA A 163 -18.49 30.87 -19.53
CA ALA A 163 -19.55 30.34 -20.39
C ALA A 163 -20.78 29.83 -19.62
N GLY A 164 -20.74 29.84 -18.27
CA GLY A 164 -21.83 29.31 -17.44
C GLY A 164 -22.04 27.81 -17.60
N GLN A 165 -21.06 27.09 -18.12
CA GLN A 165 -21.12 25.64 -18.27
C GLN A 165 -20.71 24.98 -16.94
N PRO A 166 -21.51 24.03 -16.41
CA PRO A 166 -21.16 23.37 -15.17
C PRO A 166 -19.90 22.55 -15.39
N VAL A 167 -18.84 22.85 -14.61
CA VAL A 167 -17.67 21.99 -14.47
C VAL A 167 -18.17 20.58 -14.25
N ASN A 168 -17.79 19.64 -15.11
CA ASN A 168 -18.28 18.26 -15.03
C ASN A 168 -17.71 17.60 -13.76
N ALA A 169 -18.41 17.77 -12.64
CA ALA A 169 -17.99 17.33 -11.32
C ALA A 169 -17.74 15.82 -11.28
N VAL A 170 -18.41 15.04 -12.14
CA VAL A 170 -18.19 13.59 -12.28
C VAL A 170 -16.79 13.31 -12.83
N ALA A 171 -16.35 14.04 -13.86
CA ALA A 171 -15.02 13.87 -14.45
C ALA A 171 -13.88 14.25 -13.46
N VAL A 172 -14.09 15.28 -12.65
CA VAL A 172 -13.14 15.69 -11.60
C VAL A 172 -13.03 14.61 -10.51
N LEU A 173 -14.17 14.11 -10.02
CA LEU A 173 -14.20 13.04 -9.01
C LEU A 173 -13.62 11.72 -9.52
N ASP A 174 -13.87 11.37 -10.79
CA ASP A 174 -13.29 10.17 -11.40
C ASP A 174 -11.78 10.28 -11.60
N PHE A 175 -11.28 11.47 -11.94
CA PHE A 175 -9.84 11.74 -11.97
C PHE A 175 -9.20 11.56 -10.59
N GLU A 176 -9.80 12.16 -9.55
CA GLU A 176 -9.31 12.04 -8.18
C GLU A 176 -9.33 10.59 -7.69
N ARG A 177 -10.40 9.85 -7.98
CA ARG A 177 -10.51 8.42 -7.67
C ARG A 177 -9.45 7.60 -8.41
N ALA A 178 -9.17 7.91 -9.67
CA ALA A 178 -8.12 7.24 -10.44
C ALA A 178 -6.72 7.53 -9.89
N GLN A 179 -6.46 8.78 -9.47
CA GLN A 179 -5.21 9.17 -8.85
C GLN A 179 -5.01 8.45 -7.50
N ASN A 180 -6.05 8.42 -6.67
CA ASN A 180 -6.04 7.69 -5.39
C ASN A 180 -5.80 6.18 -5.57
N ARG A 181 -6.35 5.56 -6.63
CA ARG A 181 -6.06 4.14 -6.94
C ARG A 181 -4.58 3.91 -7.24
N LEU A 182 -3.96 4.80 -8.02
CA LEU A 182 -2.53 4.70 -8.34
C LEU A 182 -1.66 4.94 -7.09
N ASP A 183 -2.03 5.91 -6.25
CA ASP A 183 -1.32 6.18 -5.00
C ASP A 183 -1.41 5.00 -4.01
N ASN A 184 -2.58 4.37 -3.89
CA ASN A 184 -2.77 3.17 -3.07
C ASN A 184 -2.01 1.95 -3.62
N GLN A 185 -1.90 1.82 -4.94
CA GLN A 185 -1.16 0.73 -5.57
C GLN A 185 0.36 0.87 -5.35
N ASP A 186 0.89 2.09 -5.44
CA ASP A 186 2.29 2.38 -5.09
C ASP A 186 2.58 2.00 -3.61
N GLN A 187 1.62 2.15 -2.70
CA GLN A 187 1.75 1.72 -1.30
C GLN A 187 1.64 0.19 -1.10
N SER A 188 0.76 -0.49 -1.85
CA SER A 188 0.60 -1.94 -1.72
C SER A 188 1.83 -2.70 -2.23
N ASP A 189 2.45 -2.21 -3.30
CA ASP A 189 3.65 -2.84 -3.88
C ASP A 189 4.84 -2.73 -2.91
N PHE A 190 4.90 -1.69 -2.07
CA PHE A 190 5.94 -1.56 -1.04
C PHE A 190 5.67 -2.41 0.21
N THR A 191 4.39 -2.67 0.53
CA THR A 191 3.99 -3.51 1.68
C THR A 191 3.94 -5.00 1.33
N SER A 192 4.18 -5.37 0.07
CA SER A 192 4.26 -6.76 -0.44
C SER A 192 5.49 -7.56 0.05
N LYS A 193 6.15 -7.14 1.12
CA LYS A 193 7.04 -8.04 1.86
C LYS A 193 6.17 -9.17 2.38
N GLY A 194 6.49 -10.40 1.97
CA GLY A 194 5.73 -11.61 2.34
C GLY A 194 5.47 -11.73 3.85
N PRO A 195 4.65 -12.71 4.26
CA PRO A 195 4.30 -12.88 5.67
C PRO A 195 5.57 -12.93 6.53
N ILE A 196 5.58 -12.14 7.61
CA ILE A 196 6.74 -11.99 8.52
C ILE A 196 7.20 -13.36 9.06
N CYS A 197 6.28 -14.30 9.19
CA CYS A 197 6.52 -15.68 9.59
C CYS A 197 5.84 -16.60 8.58
N ALA A 198 6.60 -17.53 7.99
CA ALA A 198 6.13 -18.46 6.95
C ALA A 198 5.54 -19.77 7.52
N TYR A 199 5.30 -19.84 8.84
CA TYR A 199 4.75 -21.02 9.49
C TYR A 199 3.32 -21.32 9.00
N ASP A 200 3.10 -22.54 8.49
CA ASP A 200 1.77 -23.00 8.09
C ASP A 200 0.97 -23.44 9.32
N TRP A 201 0.16 -22.51 9.83
CA TRP A 201 -0.65 -22.71 11.02
C TRP A 201 -2.04 -23.29 10.74
N THR A 202 -2.35 -23.70 9.50
CA THR A 202 -3.68 -24.20 9.11
C THR A 202 -4.13 -25.45 9.89
N ASN A 203 -3.16 -26.23 10.38
CA ASN A 203 -3.37 -27.44 11.19
C ASN A 203 -3.16 -27.20 12.70
N SER A 204 -2.84 -25.98 13.12
CA SER A 204 -2.64 -25.68 14.54
C SER A 204 -3.94 -25.83 15.31
N HIS A 205 -3.89 -26.47 16.48
CA HIS A 205 -5.02 -26.57 17.40
C HIS A 205 -5.52 -25.20 17.89
N TRP A 206 -4.67 -24.17 17.77
CA TRP A 206 -4.93 -22.81 18.23
C TRP A 206 -5.44 -21.88 17.12
N LYS A 207 -5.62 -22.35 15.88
CA LYS A 207 -5.90 -21.52 14.70
C LYS A 207 -7.14 -20.64 14.81
N ASP A 208 -8.18 -21.13 15.50
CA ASP A 208 -9.48 -20.45 15.63
C ASP A 208 -9.47 -19.37 16.73
N ARG A 209 -8.40 -19.29 17.53
CA ARG A 209 -8.26 -18.26 18.56
C ARG A 209 -7.99 -16.89 17.95
N SER A 210 -8.50 -15.87 18.63
CA SER A 210 -8.22 -14.48 18.30
C SER A 210 -6.76 -14.14 18.60
N GLU A 211 -6.20 -13.17 17.88
CA GLU A 211 -4.81 -12.72 18.10
C GLU A 211 -4.58 -12.22 19.54
N ARG A 212 -5.61 -11.62 20.15
CA ARG A 212 -5.57 -11.17 21.55
C ARG A 212 -5.47 -12.34 22.53
N GLU A 213 -6.25 -13.39 22.34
CA GLU A 213 -6.17 -14.61 23.15
C GLU A 213 -4.81 -15.29 22.97
N LEU A 214 -4.36 -15.44 21.73
CA LEU A 214 -3.05 -16.03 21.43
C LEU A 214 -1.91 -15.27 22.10
N ARG A 215 -1.96 -13.94 22.08
CA ARG A 215 -0.99 -13.10 22.79
C ARG A 215 -0.98 -13.38 24.29
N GLN A 216 -2.16 -13.41 24.92
CA GLN A 216 -2.27 -13.68 26.35
C GLN A 216 -1.72 -15.07 26.70
N ILE A 217 -2.10 -16.09 25.94
CA ILE A 217 -1.66 -17.48 26.17
C ILE A 217 -0.16 -17.61 25.97
N SER A 218 0.39 -17.00 24.91
CA SER A 218 1.83 -17.04 24.61
C SER A 218 2.64 -16.34 25.71
N GLN A 219 2.18 -15.18 26.19
CA GLN A 219 2.81 -14.46 27.30
C GLN A 219 2.77 -15.27 28.60
N ASN A 220 1.62 -15.88 28.91
CA ASN A 220 1.48 -16.74 30.10
C ASN A 220 2.40 -17.98 30.04
N ARG A 221 2.79 -18.42 28.83
CA ARG A 221 3.75 -19.50 28.59
C ARG A 221 5.20 -19.02 28.47
N GLY A 222 5.47 -17.74 28.71
CA GLY A 222 6.83 -17.20 28.72
C GLY A 222 7.40 -16.90 27.33
N MET A 223 6.56 -16.70 26.30
CA MET A 223 7.07 -16.30 24.99
C MET A 223 7.82 -14.97 25.09
N PRO A 224 9.08 -14.90 24.61
CA PRO A 224 9.82 -13.65 24.59
C PRO A 224 9.18 -12.72 23.55
N GLY A 225 8.64 -11.58 23.99
CA GLY A 225 8.07 -10.55 23.10
C GLY A 225 6.69 -10.86 22.50
N VAL A 226 6.40 -10.24 21.35
CA VAL A 226 5.16 -10.37 20.59
C VAL A 226 5.47 -10.50 19.09
N GLY A 227 4.87 -11.49 18.44
CA GLY A 227 4.97 -11.72 17.00
C GLY A 227 3.62 -11.61 16.27
N PRO A 228 3.62 -11.73 14.94
CA PRO A 228 2.40 -11.96 14.16
C PRO A 228 1.72 -13.25 14.59
N LYS A 229 0.43 -13.41 14.25
CA LYS A 229 -0.38 -14.58 14.60
C LYS A 229 0.33 -15.91 14.32
N ALA A 230 0.95 -16.05 13.15
CA ALA A 230 1.69 -17.25 12.76
C ALA A 230 2.86 -17.58 13.70
N ALA A 231 3.61 -16.57 14.17
CA ALA A 231 4.73 -16.76 15.11
C ALA A 231 4.26 -17.20 16.50
N MET A 232 3.15 -16.62 16.99
CA MET A 232 2.54 -17.05 18.25
C MET A 232 2.02 -18.49 18.17
N LEU A 233 1.42 -18.86 17.04
CA LEU A 233 0.97 -20.23 16.81
C LEU A 233 2.15 -21.21 16.75
N LYS A 234 3.22 -20.85 16.02
CA LYS A 234 4.48 -21.61 15.99
C LYS A 234 5.04 -21.84 17.40
N PHE A 235 5.08 -20.80 18.22
CA PHE A 235 5.54 -20.91 19.62
C PHE A 235 4.64 -21.85 20.44
N LEU A 236 3.32 -21.74 20.31
CA LEU A 236 2.40 -22.58 21.08
C LEU A 236 2.44 -24.06 20.68
N ASP A 237 2.75 -24.35 19.41
CA ASP A 237 2.85 -25.71 18.88
C ASP A 237 4.24 -26.32 19.14
N THR A 238 5.33 -25.55 18.96
CA THR A 238 6.71 -26.06 18.99
C THR A 238 7.47 -25.73 20.29
N GLY A 239 6.98 -24.78 21.08
CA GLY A 239 7.68 -24.25 22.26
C GLY A 239 8.82 -23.28 21.95
N SER A 240 9.07 -22.94 20.68
CA SER A 240 10.17 -22.07 20.25
C SER A 240 9.71 -21.03 19.23
N VAL A 241 10.37 -19.88 19.21
CA VAL A 241 10.12 -18.81 18.23
C VAL A 241 11.44 -18.22 17.79
N ASP A 242 11.62 -18.06 16.48
CA ASP A 242 12.81 -17.44 15.92
C ASP A 242 12.69 -15.91 16.01
N TYR A 243 13.80 -15.21 16.26
CA TYR A 243 13.81 -13.75 16.27
C TYR A 243 13.41 -13.16 14.90
N GLU A 244 13.66 -13.87 13.80
CA GLU A 244 13.20 -13.52 12.46
C GLU A 244 11.68 -13.42 12.36
N ASP A 245 10.95 -14.24 13.11
CA ASP A 245 9.50 -14.30 13.08
C ASP A 245 8.84 -13.19 13.91
N MET A 246 9.62 -12.40 14.65
CA MET A 246 9.11 -11.40 15.61
C MET A 246 8.97 -10.00 15.03
N TYR A 247 8.17 -9.15 15.69
CA TYR A 247 8.10 -7.72 15.36
C TYR A 247 9.34 -6.96 15.83
N THR A 248 9.74 -5.92 15.09
CA THR A 248 10.90 -5.07 15.41
C THR A 248 10.80 -4.47 16.82
N PHE A 249 9.61 -4.02 17.22
CA PHE A 249 9.38 -3.47 18.57
C PHE A 249 9.63 -4.51 19.67
N SER A 250 9.23 -5.77 19.43
CA SER A 250 9.46 -6.85 20.39
C SER A 250 10.94 -7.20 20.51
N LEU A 251 11.68 -7.19 19.41
CA LEU A 251 13.13 -7.40 19.42
C LEU A 251 13.86 -6.27 20.17
N GLN A 252 13.44 -5.02 19.99
CA GLN A 252 13.96 -3.89 20.77
C GLN A 252 13.72 -4.10 22.26
N ARG A 253 12.49 -4.48 22.64
CA ARG A 253 12.14 -4.74 24.04
C ARG A 253 12.99 -5.86 24.65
N ILE A 254 13.26 -6.95 23.92
CA ILE A 254 14.13 -8.03 24.41
C ILE A 254 15.57 -7.54 24.59
N CYS A 255 16.09 -6.76 23.65
CA CYS A 255 17.42 -6.16 23.80
C CYS A 255 17.48 -5.24 25.04
N ASP A 256 16.46 -4.42 25.28
CA ASP A 256 16.38 -3.56 26.46
C ASP A 256 16.30 -4.38 27.76
N GLU A 257 15.46 -5.42 27.79
CA GLU A 257 15.34 -6.36 28.92
C GLU A 257 16.67 -7.06 29.23
N ARG A 258 17.50 -7.30 28.21
CA ARG A 258 18.84 -7.93 28.33
C ARG A 258 19.98 -6.91 28.45
N SER A 259 19.69 -5.61 28.56
CA SER A 259 20.69 -4.54 28.60
C SER A 259 21.68 -4.53 27.42
N ILE A 260 21.24 -4.97 26.23
CA ILE A 260 22.04 -4.94 25.00
C ILE A 260 21.94 -3.54 24.40
N PRO A 261 23.06 -2.82 24.19
CA PRO A 261 23.02 -1.46 23.68
C PRO A 261 22.58 -1.40 22.21
N ILE A 262 21.42 -0.79 21.94
CA ILE A 262 20.89 -0.60 20.58
C ILE A 262 21.14 0.84 20.11
N ARG A 263 21.58 0.99 18.85
CA ARG A 263 21.64 2.31 18.20
C ARG A 263 20.24 2.75 17.76
N SER A 264 19.89 4.02 17.98
CA SER A 264 18.60 4.59 17.53
C SER A 264 18.40 4.37 16.03
N GLY A 265 17.25 3.79 15.65
CA GLY A 265 16.94 3.49 14.24
C GLY A 265 17.53 2.18 13.71
N ALA A 266 17.96 1.26 14.58
CA ALA A 266 18.44 -0.05 14.18
C ALA A 266 17.41 -0.81 13.32
N THR A 267 17.89 -1.44 12.24
CA THR A 267 17.07 -2.28 11.37
C THR A 267 16.76 -3.62 12.04
N LYS A 268 15.63 -4.24 11.67
CA LYS A 268 15.21 -5.54 12.22
C LYS A 268 16.33 -6.60 12.13
N GLY A 269 17.02 -6.71 11.00
CA GLY A 269 18.11 -7.66 10.81
C GLY A 269 19.26 -7.46 11.81
N LYS A 270 19.63 -6.21 12.10
CA LYS A 270 20.70 -5.92 13.07
C LYS A 270 20.28 -6.27 14.50
N LEU A 271 19.02 -6.08 14.86
CA LEU A 271 18.50 -6.48 16.17
C LEU A 271 18.53 -8.01 16.34
N VAL A 272 18.13 -8.75 15.29
CA VAL A 272 18.18 -10.22 15.28
C VAL A 272 19.61 -10.72 15.45
N GLU A 273 20.56 -10.15 14.71
CA GLU A 273 21.98 -10.52 14.79
C GLU A 273 22.55 -10.29 16.20
N LEU A 274 22.28 -9.13 16.81
CA LEU A 274 22.73 -8.81 18.17
C LEU A 274 22.17 -9.78 19.22
N LEU A 275 20.90 -10.16 19.10
CA LEU A 275 20.28 -11.11 20.03
C LEU A 275 20.90 -12.50 19.90
N LYS A 276 21.16 -12.96 18.68
CA LYS A 276 21.84 -14.24 18.43
C LYS A 276 23.27 -14.25 18.95
N GLU A 277 24.02 -13.17 18.73
CA GLU A 277 25.38 -13.02 19.27
C GLU A 277 25.39 -13.05 20.81
N ALA A 278 24.42 -12.39 21.45
CA ALA A 278 24.30 -12.40 22.90
C ALA A 278 23.96 -13.80 23.46
N ASP A 279 23.07 -14.54 22.79
CA ASP A 279 22.75 -15.93 23.19
C ASP A 279 23.98 -16.85 23.06
N VAL A 280 24.75 -16.74 21.96
CA VAL A 280 25.99 -17.51 21.77
C VAL A 280 27.08 -17.11 22.77
N ALA A 281 27.13 -15.85 23.19
CA ALA A 281 28.07 -15.40 24.21
C ALA A 281 27.72 -15.98 25.59
N ALA A 282 26.43 -16.01 25.94
CA ALA A 282 25.96 -16.60 27.19
C ALA A 282 26.26 -18.10 27.27
N GLU A 283 26.08 -18.84 26.18
CA GLU A 283 26.40 -20.28 26.10
C GLU A 283 27.91 -20.59 26.26
N LYS A 284 28.80 -19.62 26.04
CA LYS A 284 30.25 -19.80 26.19
C LYS A 284 30.77 -19.48 27.59
N GLU A 285 29.97 -18.79 28.39
CA GLU A 285 30.32 -18.44 29.78
C GLU A 285 29.79 -19.48 30.80
N GLU A 286 28.95 -20.42 30.37
CA GLU A 286 28.48 -21.59 31.12
C GLU A 286 29.41 -22.80 30.97
#